data_AF-A0A640SRS0-F1
#
_entry.id   AF-A0A640SRS0-F1
#
_cell.length_a   1.000
_cell.length_b   1.000
_cell.length_c   1.000
_cell.angle_alpha   90.00
_cell.angle_beta   90.00
_cell.angle_gamma   90.00
#
_symmetry.space_group_name_H-M   'P 1'
#
loop_
_entity.id
_entity.type
_entity.pdbx_description
1 polymer ?
#
loop_
_entity_poly.entity_id
_entity_poly.type
_entity_poly.pdbx_seq_one_letter_code
_entity_poly.pdbx_strand_id
1 'polypeptide(L)'
;MLRSVPPLTGRLRTAVAAGPFLAVTVAFAGIYAGVSGRLPDPLATHFRYGGQADGFTSVQGFLTESLALFVLLGAVVGFFVQVRPDAPEVPWVIAGGYAIAGSTGYVVCVTLLSNADAADVSAVRVPQWEVFLSLAVALCAGALGRLLAGAAPAAPWRPRGAVSRLDLPAAATAGWSRTVGSPPLAVLGGLLLAVGLLIGLFADWIVSASLLFGAAVSLPLASVRVTVDRRGLTLAPVLLSSRCRFRRIPLDRIEEAGSRHIACFAEFGGWGYRIRAGRSGFVLRSGEGIVVRLANGREFVVTVDDAATAAALLNTYTDRARSRQGG
;
A
#
# COMPACT_ATOMS: atom_id res chain seq x y z
N MET A 1 -3.70 -4.29 29.38
CA MET A 1 -4.64 -3.26 28.87
C MET A 1 -3.82 -2.10 28.28
N LEU A 2 -3.61 -2.08 26.97
CA LEU A 2 -2.94 -0.96 26.29
C LEU A 2 -3.96 0.17 26.11
N ARG A 3 -3.76 1.31 26.79
CA ARG A 3 -4.60 2.51 26.61
C ARG A 3 -4.57 2.91 25.14
N SER A 4 -5.74 2.98 24.51
CA SER A 4 -5.88 3.47 23.14
C SER A 4 -5.51 4.95 23.09
N VAL A 5 -4.43 5.28 22.37
CA VAL A 5 -4.02 6.67 22.13
C VAL A 5 -5.15 7.39 21.40
N PRO A 6 -5.65 8.53 21.91
CA PRO A 6 -6.75 9.26 21.28
C PRO A 6 -6.35 9.75 19.89
N PRO A 7 -7.31 9.88 18.95
CA PRO A 7 -7.04 10.41 17.61
C PRO A 7 -6.52 11.85 17.71
N LEU A 8 -5.41 12.12 17.03
CA LEU A 8 -4.82 13.46 16.91
C LEU A 8 -5.77 14.41 16.15
N THR A 9 -5.81 15.68 16.53
CA THR A 9 -6.57 16.73 15.82
C THR A 9 -6.00 16.96 14.42
N GLY A 10 -6.82 17.45 13.48
CA GLY A 10 -6.42 17.63 12.07
C GLY A 10 -5.17 18.51 11.87
N ARG A 11 -5.02 19.58 12.67
CA ARG A 11 -3.84 20.46 12.64
C ARG A 11 -2.58 19.74 13.14
N LEU A 12 -2.68 18.99 14.23
CA LEU A 12 -1.55 18.23 14.78
C LEU A 12 -1.13 17.08 13.85
N ARG A 13 -2.09 16.41 13.19
CA ARG A 13 -1.77 15.40 12.17
C ARG A 13 -1.04 15.97 10.96
N THR A 14 -1.44 17.16 10.51
CA THR A 14 -0.77 17.83 9.38
C THR A 14 0.65 18.24 9.76
N ALA A 15 0.85 18.75 10.99
CA ALA A 15 2.17 19.06 11.51
C ALA A 15 3.06 17.80 11.64
N VAL A 16 2.50 16.67 12.12
CA VAL A 16 3.21 15.39 12.16
C VAL A 16 3.56 14.91 10.75
N ALA A 17 2.65 15.06 9.77
CA ALA A 17 2.89 14.65 8.39
C ALA A 17 3.99 15.47 7.68
N ALA A 18 4.05 16.79 7.94
CA ALA A 18 5.04 17.69 7.36
C ALA A 18 6.38 17.72 8.12
N GLY A 19 6.36 17.41 9.42
CA GLY A 19 7.52 17.40 10.32
C GLY A 19 8.77 16.69 9.79
N PRO A 20 8.71 15.48 9.22
CA PRO A 20 9.91 14.79 8.74
C PRO A 20 10.58 15.52 7.56
N PHE A 21 9.82 16.16 6.67
CA PHE A 21 10.38 16.90 5.54
C PHE A 21 11.07 18.18 6.00
N LEU A 22 10.52 18.87 7.00
CA LEU A 22 11.17 20.01 7.64
C LEU A 22 12.46 19.56 8.36
N ALA A 23 12.41 18.48 9.12
CA ALA A 23 13.58 17.95 9.84
C ALA A 23 14.71 17.58 8.87
N VAL A 24 14.38 16.92 7.76
CA VAL A 24 15.35 16.57 6.72
C VAL A 24 15.89 17.82 6.03
N THR A 25 15.06 18.83 5.75
CA THR A 25 15.50 20.10 5.17
C THR A 25 16.50 20.81 6.09
N VAL A 26 16.23 20.86 7.39
CA VAL A 26 17.13 21.46 8.39
C VAL A 26 18.44 20.68 8.51
N ALA A 27 18.38 19.34 8.56
CA ALA A 27 19.56 18.50 8.60
C ALA A 27 20.43 18.67 7.34
N PHE A 28 19.80 18.69 6.16
CA PHE A 28 20.47 18.91 4.89
C PHE A 28 21.15 20.28 4.82
N ALA A 29 20.45 21.35 5.23
CA ALA A 29 21.02 22.69 5.30
C ALA A 29 22.19 22.78 6.28
N GLY A 30 22.08 22.14 7.46
CA GLY A 30 23.16 22.08 8.45
C GLY A 30 24.39 21.34 7.94
N ILE A 31 24.20 20.19 7.28
CA ILE A 31 25.28 19.44 6.65
C ILE A 31 25.94 20.28 5.55
N TYR A 32 25.15 20.86 4.65
CA TYR A 32 25.67 21.76 3.61
C TYR A 32 26.49 22.90 4.21
N ALA A 33 26.00 23.59 5.23
CA ALA A 33 26.74 24.66 5.89
C ALA A 33 28.10 24.17 6.42
N GLY A 34 28.15 22.96 7.00
CA GLY A 34 29.38 22.36 7.53
C GLY A 34 30.37 21.82 6.48
N VAL A 35 29.92 21.58 5.24
CA VAL A 35 30.80 21.07 4.16
C VAL A 35 30.99 22.05 3.01
N SER A 36 30.24 23.14 2.94
CA SER A 36 30.17 24.06 1.79
C SER A 36 31.52 24.53 1.26
N GLY A 37 32.47 24.85 2.16
CA GLY A 37 33.84 25.27 1.77
C GLY A 37 34.75 24.14 1.27
N ARG A 38 34.29 22.89 1.30
CA ARG A 38 35.04 21.67 0.93
C ARG A 38 34.37 20.90 -0.20
N LEU A 39 33.28 21.44 -0.76
CA LEU A 39 32.56 20.82 -1.87
C LEU A 39 33.18 21.24 -3.20
N PRO A 40 33.41 20.30 -4.12
CA PRO A 40 33.70 20.63 -5.50
C PRO A 40 32.43 21.13 -6.21
N ASP A 41 32.62 21.90 -7.29
CA ASP A 41 31.55 22.25 -8.22
C ASP A 41 32.01 21.91 -9.64
N PRO A 42 31.43 20.89 -10.31
CA PRO A 42 30.19 20.17 -9.97
C PRO A 42 30.35 19.04 -8.91
N LEU A 43 29.23 18.54 -8.41
CA LEU A 43 29.12 17.37 -7.52
C LEU A 43 28.87 16.09 -8.33
N ALA A 44 29.44 14.96 -7.90
CA ALA A 44 29.02 13.63 -8.32
C ALA A 44 27.66 13.29 -7.69
N THR A 45 26.63 13.12 -8.52
CA THR A 45 25.24 12.90 -8.08
C THR A 45 24.65 11.58 -8.57
N HIS A 46 25.23 11.00 -9.61
CA HIS A 46 24.82 9.70 -10.15
C HIS A 46 25.97 8.69 -10.10
N PHE A 47 25.65 7.44 -9.76
CA PHE A 47 26.62 6.37 -9.53
C PHE A 47 26.19 5.08 -10.23
N ARG A 48 27.11 4.46 -10.97
CA ARG A 48 26.89 3.16 -11.62
C ARG A 48 26.85 2.00 -10.63
N TYR A 49 26.42 0.84 -11.13
CA TYR A 49 26.70 -0.44 -10.47
C TYR A 49 28.23 -0.60 -10.29
N GLY A 50 28.67 -0.76 -9.04
CA GLY A 50 30.09 -0.66 -8.64
C GLY A 50 30.47 0.65 -7.93
N GLY A 51 29.54 1.61 -7.83
CA GLY A 51 29.66 2.81 -7.00
C GLY A 51 30.46 3.97 -7.61
N GLN A 52 30.88 3.88 -8.88
CA GLN A 52 31.63 4.94 -9.56
C GLN A 52 30.71 6.05 -10.07
N ALA A 53 31.15 7.30 -9.92
CA ALA A 53 30.44 8.47 -10.42
C ALA A 53 30.39 8.50 -11.96
N ASP A 54 29.20 8.75 -12.53
CA ASP A 54 29.02 8.89 -13.98
C ASP A 54 28.02 9.99 -14.38
N GLY A 55 27.51 10.75 -13.42
CA GLY A 55 26.69 11.94 -13.65
C GLY A 55 26.98 13.00 -12.60
N PHE A 56 26.98 14.25 -13.06
CA PHE A 56 27.42 15.40 -12.27
C PHE A 56 26.40 16.53 -12.36
N THR A 57 26.18 17.22 -11.24
CA THR A 57 25.26 18.36 -11.14
C THR A 57 25.98 19.51 -10.44
N SER A 58 25.73 20.75 -10.84
CA SER A 58 26.27 21.90 -10.09
C SER A 58 25.76 21.91 -8.64
N VAL A 59 26.53 22.50 -7.72
CA VAL A 59 26.12 22.60 -6.31
C VAL A 59 24.76 23.29 -6.19
N GLN A 60 24.55 24.40 -6.90
CA GLN A 60 23.29 25.13 -6.87
C GLN A 60 22.12 24.31 -7.45
N GLY A 61 22.36 23.57 -8.54
CA GLY A 61 21.36 22.68 -9.14
C GLY A 61 20.92 21.62 -8.15
N PHE A 62 21.89 20.93 -7.55
CA PHE A 62 21.64 19.87 -6.57
C PHE A 62 20.87 20.36 -5.33
N LEU A 63 21.25 21.53 -4.78
CA LEU A 63 20.54 22.13 -3.65
C LEU A 63 19.09 22.50 -4.01
N THR A 64 18.90 23.10 -5.19
CA THR A 64 17.58 23.53 -5.67
C THR A 64 16.67 22.33 -5.90
N GLU A 65 17.16 21.29 -6.57
CA GLU A 65 16.44 20.05 -6.83
C GLU A 65 16.06 19.34 -5.53
N SER A 66 17.00 19.23 -4.57
CA SER A 66 16.76 18.60 -3.27
C SER A 66 15.70 19.34 -2.46
N LEU A 67 15.78 20.68 -2.40
CA LEU A 67 14.80 21.48 -1.68
C LEU A 67 13.42 21.42 -2.35
N ALA A 68 13.37 21.53 -3.68
CA ALA A 68 12.13 21.40 -4.43
C ALA A 68 11.48 20.02 -4.22
N LEU A 69 12.29 18.95 -4.19
CA LEU A 69 11.83 17.60 -3.91
C LEU A 69 11.22 17.48 -2.51
N PHE A 70 11.88 18.02 -1.46
CA PHE A 70 11.35 17.97 -0.10
C PHE A 70 10.05 18.76 0.07
N VAL A 71 9.97 19.94 -0.54
CA VAL A 71 8.75 20.77 -0.54
C VAL A 71 7.62 20.04 -1.27
N LEU A 72 7.89 19.50 -2.47
CA LEU A 72 6.90 18.77 -3.26
C LEU A 72 6.38 17.54 -2.51
N LEU A 73 7.27 16.69 -2.01
CA LEU A 73 6.88 15.47 -1.28
C LEU A 73 6.12 15.80 0.00
N GLY A 74 6.58 16.80 0.76
CA GLY A 74 5.89 17.29 1.95
C GLY A 74 4.49 17.83 1.63
N ALA A 75 4.36 18.61 0.55
CA ALA A 75 3.08 19.12 0.09
C ALA A 75 2.12 18.00 -0.35
N VAL A 76 2.61 17.01 -1.09
CA VAL A 76 1.81 15.85 -1.54
C VAL A 76 1.30 15.04 -0.35
N VAL A 77 2.19 14.70 0.60
CA VAL A 77 1.79 13.97 1.82
C VAL A 77 0.81 14.80 2.64
N GLY A 78 1.09 16.09 2.86
CA GLY A 78 0.22 17.01 3.58
C GLY A 78 -1.16 17.17 2.91
N PHE A 79 -1.22 17.22 1.58
CA PHE A 79 -2.47 17.28 0.82
C PHE A 79 -3.31 16.01 1.04
N PHE A 80 -2.72 14.83 0.92
CA PHE A 80 -3.45 13.56 1.14
C PHE A 80 -4.00 13.44 2.57
N VAL A 81 -3.25 13.91 3.57
CA VAL A 81 -3.71 13.95 4.96
C VAL A 81 -4.87 14.94 5.14
N GLN A 82 -4.87 16.07 4.45
CA GLN A 82 -5.90 17.11 4.57
C GLN A 82 -7.19 16.83 3.80
N VAL A 83 -7.11 16.22 2.61
CA VAL A 83 -8.29 15.92 1.79
C VAL A 83 -9.10 14.74 2.37
N ARG A 84 -8.44 13.90 3.15
CA ARG A 84 -9.01 12.65 3.68
C ARG A 84 -8.66 12.47 5.18
N PRO A 85 -8.92 13.44 6.07
CA PRO A 85 -8.38 13.45 7.44
C PRO A 85 -8.89 12.29 8.30
N ASP A 86 -10.11 11.84 8.02
CA ASP A 86 -10.75 10.71 8.68
C ASP A 86 -10.51 9.38 7.96
N ALA A 87 -9.76 9.41 6.84
CA ALA A 87 -9.47 8.20 6.14
C ALA A 87 -8.54 7.31 6.98
N PRO A 88 -8.87 6.04 7.14
CA PRO A 88 -8.10 5.11 7.96
C PRO A 88 -6.70 4.78 7.39
N GLU A 89 -6.40 5.23 6.16
CA GLU A 89 -5.10 5.14 5.51
C GLU A 89 -4.16 6.26 5.94
N VAL A 90 -4.67 7.36 6.52
CA VAL A 90 -3.87 8.50 6.95
C VAL A 90 -2.64 8.09 7.78
N PRO A 91 -2.74 7.15 8.75
CA PRO A 91 -1.55 6.70 9.47
C PRO A 91 -0.49 6.01 8.61
N TRP A 92 -0.90 5.34 7.54
CA TRP A 92 0.01 4.72 6.57
C TRP A 92 0.58 5.74 5.59
N VAL A 93 -0.20 6.76 5.22
CA VAL A 93 0.29 7.90 4.43
C VAL A 93 1.35 8.67 5.20
N ILE A 94 1.14 8.92 6.50
CA ILE A 94 2.14 9.55 7.38
C ILE A 94 3.38 8.65 7.51
N ALA A 95 3.20 7.35 7.78
CA ALA A 95 4.32 6.40 7.83
C ALA A 95 5.13 6.39 6.51
N GLY A 96 4.45 6.36 5.37
CA GLY A 96 5.07 6.44 4.05
C GLY A 96 5.82 7.77 3.85
N GLY A 97 5.24 8.89 4.28
CA GLY A 97 5.88 10.19 4.25
C GLY A 97 7.18 10.24 5.05
N TYR A 98 7.19 9.69 6.27
CA TYR A 98 8.42 9.56 7.07
C TYR A 98 9.46 8.67 6.40
N ALA A 99 9.06 7.51 5.85
CA ALA A 99 9.96 6.60 5.18
C ALA A 99 10.63 7.25 3.96
N ILE A 100 9.82 7.93 3.13
CA ILE A 100 10.30 8.66 1.95
C ILE A 100 11.24 9.78 2.38
N ALA A 101 10.81 10.66 3.30
CA ALA A 101 11.62 11.77 3.79
C ALA A 101 12.97 11.29 4.35
N GLY A 102 12.95 10.26 5.20
CA GLY A 102 14.15 9.69 5.79
C GLY A 102 15.09 9.09 4.74
N SER A 103 14.58 8.30 3.80
CA SER A 103 15.38 7.69 2.74
C SER A 103 15.96 8.73 1.78
N THR A 104 15.15 9.65 1.27
CA THR A 104 15.64 10.71 0.36
C THR A 104 16.60 11.65 1.07
N GLY A 105 16.29 12.00 2.33
CA GLY A 105 17.15 12.83 3.18
C GLY A 105 18.51 12.19 3.42
N TYR A 106 18.52 10.89 3.75
CA TYR A 106 19.74 10.11 3.89
C TYR A 106 20.59 10.16 2.62
N VAL A 107 19.99 9.83 1.47
CA VAL A 107 20.70 9.78 0.18
C VAL A 107 21.32 11.14 -0.15
N VAL A 108 20.57 12.24 -0.10
CA VAL A 108 21.13 13.55 -0.46
C VAL A 108 22.22 14.03 0.51
N CYS A 109 22.09 13.71 1.80
CA CYS A 109 23.09 14.05 2.81
C CYS A 109 24.37 13.23 2.62
N VAL A 110 24.26 11.93 2.35
CA VAL A 110 25.40 11.09 2.00
C VAL A 110 26.06 11.58 0.73
N THR A 111 25.30 11.96 -0.31
CA THR A 111 25.87 12.54 -1.53
C THR A 111 26.72 13.78 -1.23
N LEU A 112 26.25 14.73 -0.40
CA LEU A 112 27.07 15.88 0.00
C LEU A 112 28.33 15.47 0.75
N LEU A 113 28.20 14.56 1.72
CA LEU A 113 29.32 14.10 2.55
C LEU A 113 30.35 13.32 1.73
N SER A 114 29.93 12.52 0.76
CA SER A 114 30.82 11.77 -0.13
C SER A 114 31.57 12.66 -1.13
N ASN A 115 31.01 13.81 -1.47
CA ASN A 115 31.70 14.80 -2.30
C ASN A 115 32.59 15.76 -1.47
N ALA A 116 32.40 15.83 -0.15
CA ALA A 116 33.23 16.68 0.69
C ALA A 116 34.70 16.23 0.61
N ASP A 117 35.60 17.20 0.43
CA ASP A 117 37.04 16.98 0.30
C ASP A 117 37.48 16.20 -0.96
N ALA A 118 36.58 15.97 -1.92
CA ALA A 118 36.91 15.30 -3.17
C ALA A 118 37.77 16.20 -4.07
N ALA A 119 39.04 15.86 -4.23
CA ALA A 119 39.96 16.54 -5.16
C ALA A 119 39.63 16.23 -6.63
N ASP A 120 39.10 15.05 -6.91
CA ASP A 120 38.61 14.62 -8.22
C ASP A 120 37.20 14.06 -8.07
N VAL A 121 36.23 14.77 -8.66
CA VAL A 121 34.80 14.45 -8.59
C VAL A 121 34.49 13.12 -9.28
N SER A 122 35.25 12.76 -10.31
CA SER A 122 35.07 11.49 -11.04
C SER A 122 35.52 10.26 -10.22
N ALA A 123 36.39 10.49 -9.23
CA ALA A 123 36.89 9.45 -8.34
C ALA A 123 35.97 9.20 -7.13
N VAL A 124 34.93 10.02 -6.92
CA VAL A 124 33.97 9.84 -5.82
C VAL A 124 33.29 8.48 -5.95
N ARG A 125 33.28 7.73 -4.85
CA ARG A 125 32.63 6.42 -4.78
C ARG A 125 31.64 6.34 -3.64
N VAL A 126 30.45 5.86 -3.96
CA VAL A 126 29.43 5.53 -2.97
C VAL A 126 29.31 4.01 -2.92
N PRO A 127 29.64 3.37 -1.78
CA PRO A 127 29.52 1.93 -1.64
C PRO A 127 28.09 1.44 -1.84
N GLN A 128 27.89 0.28 -2.47
CA GLN A 128 26.53 -0.22 -2.74
C GLN A 128 25.73 -0.58 -1.48
N TRP A 129 26.41 -0.82 -0.35
CA TRP A 129 25.73 -1.11 0.91
C TRP A 129 24.96 0.10 1.47
N GLU A 130 25.23 1.30 0.95
CA GLU A 130 24.46 2.51 1.25
C GLU A 130 22.98 2.39 0.88
N VAL A 131 22.65 1.54 -0.12
CA VAL A 131 21.25 1.21 -0.45
C VAL A 131 20.57 0.49 0.71
N PHE A 132 21.27 -0.42 1.40
CA PHE A 132 20.73 -1.11 2.57
C PHE A 132 20.55 -0.16 3.76
N LEU A 133 21.48 0.79 3.97
CA LEU A 133 21.31 1.81 4.99
C LEU A 133 20.14 2.76 4.67
N SER A 134 20.00 3.20 3.42
CA SER A 134 18.87 4.00 2.99
C SER A 134 17.55 3.29 3.25
N LEU A 135 17.48 1.98 2.94
CA LEU A 135 16.31 1.15 3.25
C LEU A 135 16.08 1.02 4.76
N ALA A 136 17.13 0.81 5.55
CA ALA A 136 17.03 0.73 7.01
C ALA A 136 16.51 2.04 7.61
N VAL A 137 17.02 3.20 7.15
CA VAL A 137 16.53 4.53 7.54
C VAL A 137 15.06 4.70 7.15
N ALA A 138 14.68 4.29 5.94
CA ALA A 138 13.28 4.33 5.49
C ALA A 138 12.35 3.53 6.41
N LEU A 139 12.74 2.31 6.77
CA LEU A 139 11.96 1.42 7.63
C LEU A 139 11.86 1.98 9.05
N CYS A 140 12.96 2.46 9.63
CA CYS A 140 12.99 3.07 10.96
C CYS A 140 12.15 4.34 11.02
N ALA A 141 12.33 5.25 10.05
CA ALA A 141 11.55 6.49 9.96
C ALA A 141 10.06 6.18 9.73
N GLY A 142 9.74 5.24 8.84
CA GLY A 142 8.36 4.82 8.59
C GLY A 142 7.70 4.19 9.81
N ALA A 143 8.42 3.38 10.58
CA ALA A 143 7.95 2.84 11.85
C ALA A 143 7.67 3.96 12.87
N LEU A 144 8.57 4.95 12.97
CA LEU A 144 8.35 6.13 13.81
C LEU A 144 7.11 6.92 13.37
N GLY A 145 6.97 7.21 12.08
CA GLY A 145 5.78 7.87 11.52
C GLY A 145 4.51 7.10 11.82
N ARG A 146 4.55 5.76 11.75
CA ARG A 146 3.41 4.90 12.10
C ARG A 146 3.03 5.00 13.57
N LEU A 147 4.02 5.08 14.47
CA LEU A 147 3.78 5.25 15.91
C LEU A 147 3.19 6.64 16.22
N LEU A 148 3.71 7.68 15.55
CA LEU A 148 3.29 9.07 15.76
C LEU A 148 1.94 9.40 15.12
N ALA A 149 1.50 8.66 14.09
CA ALA A 149 0.26 8.97 13.39
C ALA A 149 -1.05 8.70 14.20
N GLY A 150 -0.94 8.00 15.33
CA GLY A 150 -2.08 7.62 16.17
C GLY A 150 -2.95 6.50 15.60
N ALA A 151 -4.04 6.18 16.29
CA ALA A 151 -4.99 5.15 15.86
C ALA A 151 -5.85 5.65 14.68
N ALA A 152 -6.11 4.77 13.71
CA ALA A 152 -7.10 5.02 12.68
C ALA A 152 -8.49 5.13 13.34
N PRO A 153 -9.34 6.08 12.92
CA PRO A 153 -10.73 6.14 13.37
C PRO A 153 -11.43 4.80 13.17
N ALA A 154 -12.21 4.36 14.16
CA ALA A 154 -13.05 3.18 14.00
C ALA A 154 -14.06 3.46 12.89
N ALA A 155 -14.07 2.63 11.84
CA ALA A 155 -15.05 2.76 10.78
C ALA A 155 -16.47 2.59 11.39
N PRO A 156 -17.45 3.44 11.03
CA PRO A 156 -18.81 3.31 11.53
C PRO A 156 -19.33 1.88 11.32
N TRP A 157 -20.01 1.33 12.33
CA TRP A 157 -20.73 0.08 12.18
C TRP A 157 -21.85 0.27 11.14
N ARG A 158 -21.79 -0.45 10.03
CA ARG A 158 -22.87 -0.50 9.05
C ARG A 158 -23.61 -1.84 9.18
N PRO A 159 -24.95 -1.85 9.25
CA PRO A 159 -25.71 -3.09 9.29
C PRO A 159 -25.35 -4.00 8.12
N ARG A 160 -25.26 -5.29 8.40
CA ARG A 160 -25.25 -6.31 7.34
C ARG A 160 -26.60 -6.20 6.66
N GLY A 161 -26.63 -6.00 5.34
CA GLY A 161 -27.89 -5.96 4.61
C GLY A 161 -28.59 -7.32 4.63
N ALA A 162 -29.61 -7.51 3.80
CA ALA A 162 -30.50 -8.67 3.86
C ALA A 162 -29.74 -10.00 3.99
N VAL A 163 -30.11 -10.78 5.00
CA VAL A 163 -29.68 -12.16 5.20
C VAL A 163 -30.75 -13.06 4.58
N SER A 164 -30.39 -13.77 3.53
CA SER A 164 -31.28 -14.69 2.82
C SER A 164 -30.63 -16.06 2.70
N ARG A 165 -31.43 -17.06 2.36
CA ARG A 165 -30.98 -18.43 2.04
C ARG A 165 -31.47 -18.75 0.64
N LEU A 166 -30.63 -19.40 -0.14
CA LEU A 166 -31.05 -19.90 -1.45
C LEU A 166 -31.87 -21.17 -1.22
N ASP A 167 -33.09 -21.21 -1.76
CA ASP A 167 -33.91 -22.42 -1.74
C ASP A 167 -33.29 -23.44 -2.70
N LEU A 168 -32.54 -24.36 -2.12
CA LEU A 168 -31.79 -25.39 -2.83
C LEU A 168 -32.22 -26.75 -2.28
N PRO A 169 -32.65 -27.70 -3.13
CA PRO A 169 -33.01 -29.05 -2.69
C PRO A 169 -31.85 -29.74 -1.97
N ALA A 170 -32.12 -30.52 -0.93
CA ALA A 170 -31.10 -31.10 -0.06
C ALA A 170 -30.02 -31.93 -0.81
N ALA A 171 -30.41 -32.63 -1.87
CA ALA A 171 -29.52 -33.43 -2.72
C ALA A 171 -28.78 -32.62 -3.80
N ALA A 172 -29.23 -31.40 -4.09
CA ALA A 172 -28.64 -30.58 -5.14
C ALA A 172 -27.37 -29.85 -4.66
N THR A 173 -26.41 -29.73 -5.56
CA THR A 173 -25.20 -28.92 -5.39
C THR A 173 -25.17 -27.80 -6.43
N ALA A 174 -25.07 -26.56 -5.97
CA ALA A 174 -24.84 -25.39 -6.81
C ALA A 174 -23.47 -24.76 -6.52
N GLY A 175 -22.85 -24.17 -7.54
CA GLY A 175 -21.67 -23.34 -7.43
C GLY A 175 -21.96 -21.99 -8.04
N TRP A 176 -21.51 -20.93 -7.38
CA TRP A 176 -21.62 -19.57 -7.87
C TRP A 176 -20.21 -19.01 -8.09
N SER A 177 -19.99 -18.30 -9.20
CA SER A 177 -18.72 -17.62 -9.42
C SER A 177 -18.88 -16.36 -10.27
N ARG A 178 -18.21 -15.29 -9.85
CA ARG A 178 -18.06 -14.06 -10.65
C ARG A 178 -16.65 -13.52 -10.57
N THR A 179 -16.27 -12.78 -11.60
CA THR A 179 -14.98 -12.09 -11.67
C THR A 179 -15.18 -10.61 -11.38
N VAL A 180 -14.29 -10.05 -10.58
CA VAL A 180 -14.27 -8.64 -10.23
C VAL A 180 -12.94 -8.07 -10.66
N GLY A 181 -12.97 -6.98 -11.41
CA GLY A 181 -11.80 -6.24 -11.84
C GLY A 181 -11.74 -4.84 -11.25
N SER A 182 -10.53 -4.27 -11.25
CA SER A 182 -10.29 -2.85 -11.02
C SER A 182 -9.63 -2.25 -12.27
N PRO A 183 -10.39 -1.57 -13.16
CA PRO A 183 -9.81 -0.94 -14.34
C PRO A 183 -8.63 0.01 -14.04
N PRO A 184 -8.68 0.85 -12.98
CA PRO A 184 -7.54 1.69 -12.62
C PRO A 184 -6.29 0.89 -12.27
N LEU A 185 -6.44 -0.24 -11.56
CA LEU A 185 -5.29 -1.09 -11.21
C LEU A 185 -4.73 -1.83 -12.43
N ALA A 186 -5.59 -2.22 -13.37
CA ALA A 186 -5.17 -2.81 -14.64
C ALA A 186 -4.42 -1.78 -15.51
N VAL A 187 -4.93 -0.55 -15.62
CA VAL A 187 -4.28 0.54 -16.34
C VAL A 187 -2.94 0.89 -15.71
N LEU A 188 -2.88 1.03 -14.38
CA LEU A 188 -1.63 1.28 -13.66
C LEU A 188 -0.62 0.16 -13.89
N GLY A 189 -1.02 -1.10 -13.76
CA GLY A 189 -0.14 -2.23 -14.01
C GLY A 189 0.36 -2.30 -15.46
N GLY A 190 -0.51 -2.00 -16.42
CA GLY A 190 -0.15 -1.90 -17.84
C GLY A 190 0.83 -0.77 -18.12
N LEU A 191 0.62 0.40 -17.51
CA LEU A 191 1.54 1.54 -17.62
C LEU A 191 2.90 1.24 -16.99
N LEU A 192 2.93 0.68 -15.78
CA LEU A 192 4.18 0.26 -15.12
C LEU A 192 4.95 -0.76 -15.96
N LEU A 193 4.24 -1.71 -16.59
CA LEU A 193 4.85 -2.69 -17.49
C LEU A 193 5.43 -2.00 -18.73
N ALA A 194 4.63 -1.17 -19.41
CA ALA A 194 5.04 -0.50 -20.64
C ALA A 194 6.24 0.42 -20.42
N VAL A 195 6.18 1.29 -19.41
CA VAL A 195 7.27 2.21 -19.06
C VAL A 195 8.49 1.44 -18.56
N GLY A 196 8.29 0.40 -17.73
CA GLY A 196 9.38 -0.44 -17.26
C GLY A 196 10.14 -1.13 -18.39
N LEU A 197 9.43 -1.68 -19.39
CA LEU A 197 10.05 -2.26 -20.59
C LEU A 197 10.78 -1.21 -21.43
N LEU A 198 10.17 -0.04 -21.64
CA LEU A 198 10.77 1.05 -22.42
C LEU A 198 12.06 1.55 -21.77
N ILE A 199 12.05 1.81 -20.47
CA ILE A 199 13.26 2.21 -19.72
C ILE A 199 14.30 1.09 -19.75
N GLY A 200 13.90 -0.18 -19.65
CA GLY A 200 14.83 -1.31 -19.72
C GLY A 200 15.55 -1.46 -21.06
N LEU A 201 14.97 -0.93 -22.15
CA LEU A 201 15.59 -0.95 -23.48
C LEU A 201 16.57 0.20 -23.71
N PHE A 202 16.39 1.35 -23.05
CA PHE A 202 17.08 2.60 -23.40
C PHE A 202 17.82 3.28 -22.24
N ALA A 203 17.64 2.85 -20.99
CA ALA A 203 18.05 3.60 -19.82
C ALA A 203 18.38 2.68 -18.62
N ASP A 204 18.20 3.18 -17.39
CA ASP A 204 18.62 2.56 -16.14
C ASP A 204 17.82 1.28 -15.81
N TRP A 205 18.56 0.18 -15.62
CA TRP A 205 17.98 -1.14 -15.36
C TRP A 205 17.34 -1.26 -13.97
N ILE A 206 17.78 -0.47 -12.98
CA ILE A 206 17.22 -0.47 -11.62
C ILE A 206 15.83 0.17 -11.64
N VAL A 207 15.70 1.32 -12.33
CA VAL A 207 14.41 1.98 -12.53
C VAL A 207 13.47 1.06 -13.31
N SER A 208 13.96 0.43 -14.38
CA SER A 208 13.21 -0.58 -15.14
C SER A 208 12.75 -1.75 -14.25
N ALA A 209 13.66 -2.40 -13.53
CA ALA A 209 13.35 -3.54 -12.67
C ALA A 209 12.32 -3.18 -11.58
N SER A 210 12.42 -1.98 -11.00
CA SER A 210 11.47 -1.49 -9.99
C SER A 210 10.06 -1.33 -10.56
N LEU A 211 9.95 -0.77 -11.77
CA LEU A 211 8.67 -0.60 -12.46
C LEU A 211 8.07 -1.95 -12.88
N LEU A 212 8.88 -2.85 -13.42
CA LEU A 212 8.46 -4.20 -13.81
C LEU A 212 8.00 -5.01 -12.59
N PHE A 213 8.68 -4.89 -11.46
CA PHE A 213 8.23 -5.50 -10.20
C PHE A 213 6.88 -4.93 -9.76
N GLY A 214 6.69 -3.61 -9.83
CA GLY A 214 5.40 -2.97 -9.56
C GLY A 214 4.28 -3.48 -10.48
N ALA A 215 4.57 -3.68 -11.76
CA ALA A 215 3.65 -4.26 -12.73
C ALA A 215 3.29 -5.72 -12.39
N ALA A 216 4.30 -6.54 -12.07
CA ALA A 216 4.15 -7.94 -11.70
C ALA A 216 3.29 -8.14 -10.44
N VAL A 217 3.31 -7.17 -9.51
CA VAL A 217 2.46 -7.20 -8.31
C VAL A 217 1.05 -6.67 -8.60
N SER A 218 0.92 -5.58 -9.35
CA SER A 218 -0.37 -4.91 -9.58
C SER A 218 -1.30 -5.67 -10.53
N LEU A 219 -0.77 -6.24 -11.62
CA LEU A 219 -1.58 -6.92 -12.63
C LEU A 219 -2.35 -8.15 -12.10
N PRO A 220 -1.75 -9.09 -11.35
CA PRO A 220 -2.49 -10.21 -10.77
C PRO A 220 -3.58 -9.77 -9.79
N LEU A 221 -3.37 -8.65 -9.10
CA LEU A 221 -4.33 -8.08 -8.16
C LEU A 221 -5.45 -7.29 -8.84
N ALA A 222 -5.30 -6.96 -10.13
CA ALA A 222 -6.28 -6.18 -10.89
C ALA A 222 -7.58 -6.94 -11.16
N SER A 223 -7.57 -8.27 -11.10
CA SER A 223 -8.77 -9.07 -11.26
C SER A 223 -8.78 -10.34 -10.41
N VAL A 224 -9.90 -10.59 -9.75
CA VAL A 224 -10.10 -11.74 -8.87
C VAL A 224 -11.42 -12.43 -9.18
N ARG A 225 -11.35 -13.74 -9.29
CA ARG A 225 -12.51 -14.62 -9.32
C ARG A 225 -12.94 -14.95 -7.90
N VAL A 226 -14.19 -14.62 -7.61
CA VAL A 226 -14.89 -15.01 -6.40
C VAL A 226 -15.69 -16.26 -6.72
N THR A 227 -15.57 -17.29 -5.88
CA THR A 227 -16.33 -18.53 -6.02
C THR A 227 -16.94 -18.91 -4.67
N VAL A 228 -18.23 -19.21 -4.67
CA VAL A 228 -18.97 -19.77 -3.53
C VAL A 228 -19.44 -21.16 -3.93
N ASP A 229 -19.01 -22.17 -3.18
CA ASP A 229 -19.41 -23.56 -3.38
C ASP A 229 -19.54 -24.28 -2.02
N ARG A 230 -19.77 -25.60 -2.05
CA ARG A 230 -19.80 -26.46 -0.86
C ARG A 230 -18.53 -26.44 0.00
N ARG A 231 -17.43 -25.87 -0.49
CA ARG A 231 -16.14 -25.77 0.19
C ARG A 231 -15.96 -24.42 0.89
N GLY A 232 -16.89 -23.47 0.69
CA GLY A 232 -16.90 -22.14 1.28
C GLY A 232 -16.66 -21.02 0.25
N LEU A 233 -16.13 -19.90 0.73
CA LEU A 233 -15.80 -18.73 -0.11
C LEU A 233 -14.33 -18.81 -0.54
N THR A 234 -14.07 -18.75 -1.84
CA THR A 234 -12.73 -18.77 -2.42
C THR A 234 -12.49 -17.54 -3.28
N LEU A 235 -11.31 -16.94 -3.12
CA LEU A 235 -10.78 -15.86 -3.95
C LEU A 235 -9.54 -16.36 -4.68
N ALA A 236 -9.53 -16.23 -6.00
CA ALA A 236 -8.41 -16.60 -6.86
C ALA A 236 -8.09 -15.47 -7.85
N PRO A 237 -6.83 -15.05 -8.01
CA PRO A 237 -6.45 -14.10 -9.05
C PRO A 237 -6.73 -14.71 -10.43
N VAL A 238 -7.24 -13.92 -11.37
CA VAL A 238 -7.62 -14.46 -12.70
C VAL A 238 -6.39 -14.75 -13.55
N LEU A 239 -5.35 -13.91 -13.44
CA LEU A 239 -4.11 -14.06 -14.20
C LEU A 239 -3.20 -15.19 -13.70
N LEU A 240 -3.42 -15.68 -12.48
CA LEU A 240 -2.65 -16.79 -11.92
C LEU A 240 -3.41 -18.10 -12.12
N SER A 241 -2.67 -19.21 -12.24
CA SER A 241 -3.27 -20.54 -12.41
C SER A 241 -4.36 -20.79 -11.36
N SER A 242 -5.39 -21.56 -11.74
CA SER A 242 -6.51 -21.96 -10.86
C SER A 242 -6.08 -22.68 -9.56
N ARG A 243 -4.81 -23.09 -9.47
CA ARG A 243 -4.18 -23.65 -8.27
C ARG A 243 -3.79 -22.58 -7.23
N CYS A 244 -3.54 -21.34 -7.65
CA CYS A 244 -3.20 -20.23 -6.76
C CYS A 244 -4.46 -19.61 -6.17
N ARG A 245 -4.89 -20.15 -5.02
CA ARG A 245 -5.98 -19.58 -4.22
C ARG A 245 -5.42 -18.48 -3.32
N PHE A 246 -5.73 -17.23 -3.64
CA PHE A 246 -5.33 -16.08 -2.82
C PHE A 246 -5.92 -16.16 -1.41
N ARG A 247 -7.18 -16.59 -1.27
CA ARG A 247 -7.83 -16.77 0.03
C ARG A 247 -8.93 -17.82 -0.04
N ARG A 248 -9.06 -18.63 1.01
CA ARG A 248 -10.20 -19.54 1.21
C ARG A 248 -10.75 -19.39 2.63
N ILE A 249 -12.05 -19.24 2.75
CA ILE A 249 -12.78 -19.22 4.02
C ILE A 249 -13.72 -20.42 4.02
N PRO A 250 -13.40 -21.47 4.80
CA PRO A 250 -14.23 -22.67 4.89
C PRO A 250 -15.51 -22.40 5.69
N LEU A 251 -16.55 -23.21 5.44
CA LEU A 251 -17.92 -23.01 5.97
C LEU A 251 -18.00 -23.07 7.50
N ASP A 252 -17.16 -23.88 8.15
CA ASP A 252 -17.05 -24.00 9.61
C ASP A 252 -16.66 -22.69 10.30
N ARG A 253 -15.93 -21.83 9.58
CA ARG A 253 -15.53 -20.51 10.09
C ARG A 253 -16.58 -19.44 9.84
N ILE A 254 -17.63 -19.73 9.09
CA ILE A 254 -18.65 -18.78 8.70
C ILE A 254 -19.81 -18.88 9.67
N GLU A 255 -20.11 -17.77 10.32
CA GLU A 255 -21.29 -17.66 11.17
C GLU A 255 -22.52 -17.33 10.30
N GLU A 256 -22.38 -16.35 9.42
CA GLU A 256 -23.48 -15.82 8.62
C GLU A 256 -22.92 -14.94 7.48
N ALA A 257 -23.66 -14.86 6.37
CA ALA A 257 -23.34 -14.00 5.23
C ALA A 257 -24.52 -13.07 4.89
N GLY A 258 -24.21 -11.83 4.56
CA GLY A 258 -25.17 -10.85 4.04
C GLY A 258 -24.61 -10.14 2.82
N SER A 259 -25.47 -9.36 2.17
CA SER A 259 -25.07 -8.50 1.04
C SER A 259 -25.39 -7.04 1.35
N ARG A 260 -24.53 -6.12 0.90
CA ARG A 260 -24.81 -4.68 0.96
C ARG A 260 -23.96 -3.93 -0.06
N HIS A 261 -24.32 -2.67 -0.28
CA HIS A 261 -23.46 -1.73 -0.98
C HIS A 261 -22.23 -1.38 -0.11
N ILE A 262 -21.05 -1.41 -0.71
CA ILE A 262 -19.76 -1.10 -0.11
C ILE A 262 -19.15 0.05 -0.89
N ALA A 263 -18.91 1.16 -0.19
CA ALA A 263 -18.17 2.28 -0.74
C ALA A 263 -16.67 2.03 -0.51
N CYS A 264 -15.95 1.62 -1.56
CA CYS A 264 -14.53 1.22 -1.48
C CYS A 264 -13.65 2.29 -0.81
N PHE A 265 -13.75 3.54 -1.22
CA PHE A 265 -12.95 4.63 -0.65
C PHE A 265 -13.42 5.10 0.72
N ALA A 266 -14.72 5.07 1.01
CA ALA A 266 -15.21 5.52 2.32
C ALA A 266 -14.99 4.45 3.40
N GLU A 267 -15.10 3.17 3.02
CA GLU A 267 -15.10 2.06 3.97
C GLU A 267 -13.80 1.27 4.00
N PHE A 268 -13.03 1.25 2.91
CA PHE A 268 -11.76 0.51 2.82
C PHE A 268 -10.58 1.40 2.39
N GLY A 269 -10.88 2.66 2.05
CA GLY A 269 -9.97 3.74 1.68
C GLY A 269 -9.01 3.42 0.54
N GLY A 270 -9.47 2.55 -0.35
CA GLY A 270 -8.82 2.26 -1.61
C GLY A 270 -9.02 0.82 -2.03
N TRP A 271 -8.39 0.49 -3.15
CA TRP A 271 -8.49 -0.84 -3.74
C TRP A 271 -7.51 -1.84 -3.10
N GLY A 272 -7.81 -3.13 -3.24
CA GLY A 272 -6.95 -4.25 -2.83
C GLY A 272 -7.43 -4.99 -1.57
N TYR A 273 -6.51 -5.79 -1.00
CA TYR A 273 -6.73 -6.49 0.26
C TYR A 273 -6.41 -5.58 1.44
N ARG A 274 -7.38 -5.40 2.35
CA ARG A 274 -7.28 -4.49 3.48
C ARG A 274 -7.60 -5.22 4.78
N ILE A 275 -6.72 -5.08 5.77
CA ILE A 275 -6.91 -5.64 7.12
C ILE A 275 -7.13 -4.47 8.08
N ARG A 276 -8.14 -4.60 8.93
CA ARG A 276 -8.48 -3.66 10.00
C ARG A 276 -8.76 -4.39 11.31
N ALA A 277 -8.83 -3.64 12.40
CA ALA A 277 -9.26 -4.18 13.68
C ALA A 277 -10.67 -4.78 13.53
N GLY A 278 -10.80 -6.09 13.70
CA GLY A 278 -12.09 -6.81 13.60
C GLY A 278 -12.62 -7.02 12.17
N ARG A 279 -12.02 -6.44 11.13
CA ARG A 279 -12.52 -6.55 9.74
C ARG A 279 -11.40 -6.80 8.75
N SER A 280 -11.69 -7.54 7.70
CA SER A 280 -10.80 -7.68 6.54
C SER A 280 -11.64 -7.62 5.29
N GLY A 281 -11.08 -7.16 4.18
CA GLY A 281 -11.82 -7.17 2.94
C GLY A 281 -10.95 -7.11 1.72
N PHE A 282 -11.48 -7.65 0.63
CA PHE A 282 -10.90 -7.55 -0.69
C PHE A 282 -11.83 -6.72 -1.57
N VAL A 283 -11.40 -5.50 -1.86
CA VAL A 283 -12.26 -4.50 -2.50
C VAL A 283 -11.56 -3.95 -3.74
N LEU A 284 -12.11 -4.22 -4.92
CA LEU A 284 -11.53 -3.76 -6.19
C LEU A 284 -12.30 -2.60 -6.82
N ARG A 285 -13.53 -2.37 -6.38
CA ARG A 285 -14.40 -1.27 -6.80
C ARG A 285 -15.45 -0.99 -5.72
N SER A 286 -16.10 0.17 -5.79
CA SER A 286 -17.34 0.40 -5.04
C SER A 286 -18.50 -0.34 -5.71
N GLY A 287 -19.49 -0.78 -4.94
CA GLY A 287 -20.64 -1.50 -5.46
C GLY A 287 -21.20 -2.51 -4.47
N GLU A 288 -22.00 -3.44 -4.96
CA GLU A 288 -22.44 -4.59 -4.17
C GLU A 288 -21.25 -5.41 -3.66
N GLY A 289 -21.43 -6.01 -2.50
CA GLY A 289 -20.53 -7.05 -2.04
C GLY A 289 -21.06 -7.85 -0.87
N ILE A 290 -20.38 -8.95 -0.65
CA ILE A 290 -20.68 -9.97 0.33
C ILE A 290 -19.97 -9.59 1.63
N VAL A 291 -20.70 -9.61 2.74
CA VAL A 291 -20.18 -9.42 4.09
C VAL A 291 -20.37 -10.72 4.85
N VAL A 292 -19.26 -11.38 5.17
CA VAL A 292 -19.22 -12.66 5.87
C VAL A 292 -18.80 -12.42 7.32
N ARG A 293 -19.65 -12.78 8.28
CA ARG A 293 -19.27 -12.83 9.69
C ARG A 293 -18.60 -14.16 9.96
N LEU A 294 -17.42 -14.09 10.56
CA LEU A 294 -16.65 -15.26 10.97
C LEU A 294 -16.96 -15.61 12.42
N ALA A 295 -16.83 -16.89 12.77
CA ALA A 295 -17.11 -17.41 14.12
C ALA A 295 -16.28 -16.75 15.24
N ASN A 296 -15.16 -16.09 14.90
CA ASN A 296 -14.33 -15.33 15.83
C ASN A 296 -14.78 -13.86 16.01
N GLY A 297 -15.99 -13.52 15.55
CA GLY A 297 -16.55 -12.17 15.60
C GLY A 297 -15.99 -11.19 14.57
N ARG A 298 -15.04 -11.61 13.72
CA ARG A 298 -14.48 -10.75 12.66
C ARG A 298 -15.36 -10.77 11.42
N GLU A 299 -15.32 -9.70 10.63
CA GLU A 299 -16.02 -9.65 9.34
C GLU A 299 -15.03 -9.73 8.17
N PHE A 300 -15.42 -10.43 7.12
CA PHE A 300 -14.73 -10.50 5.85
C PHE A 300 -15.61 -9.94 4.73
N VAL A 301 -15.12 -8.97 3.97
CA VAL A 301 -15.90 -8.24 2.97
C VAL A 301 -15.29 -8.42 1.58
N VAL A 302 -16.12 -8.70 0.57
CA VAL A 302 -15.67 -8.79 -0.83
C VAL A 302 -16.65 -8.06 -1.72
N THR A 303 -16.18 -7.08 -2.49
CA THR A 303 -17.03 -6.43 -3.51
C THR A 303 -17.14 -7.30 -4.73
N VAL A 304 -18.37 -7.63 -5.12
CA VAL A 304 -18.70 -8.45 -6.28
C VAL A 304 -20.16 -8.22 -6.64
N ASP A 305 -20.48 -8.27 -7.94
CA ASP A 305 -21.88 -8.23 -8.40
C ASP A 305 -22.63 -9.45 -7.91
N ASP A 306 -23.96 -9.34 -7.80
CA ASP A 306 -24.82 -10.47 -7.45
C ASP A 306 -24.44 -11.07 -6.07
N ALA A 307 -24.04 -10.17 -5.17
CA ALA A 307 -23.61 -10.51 -3.82
C ALA A 307 -24.74 -11.13 -2.99
N ALA A 308 -25.98 -10.76 -3.26
CA ALA A 308 -27.16 -11.31 -2.59
C ALA A 308 -27.28 -12.82 -2.83
N THR A 309 -27.17 -13.27 -4.09
CA THR A 309 -27.24 -14.70 -4.45
C THR A 309 -26.07 -15.47 -3.85
N ALA A 310 -24.87 -14.90 -3.91
CA ALA A 310 -23.68 -15.52 -3.33
C ALA A 310 -23.77 -15.66 -1.80
N ALA A 311 -24.25 -14.63 -1.10
CA ALA A 311 -24.50 -14.67 0.35
C ALA A 311 -25.58 -15.71 0.70
N ALA A 312 -26.67 -15.75 -0.09
CA ALA A 312 -27.77 -16.68 0.10
C ALA A 312 -27.32 -18.14 -0.04
N LEU A 313 -26.52 -18.43 -1.08
CA LEU A 313 -25.92 -19.75 -1.28
C LEU A 313 -24.97 -20.14 -0.14
N LEU A 314 -24.16 -19.19 0.34
CA LEU A 314 -23.20 -19.43 1.43
C LEU A 314 -23.91 -19.75 2.74
N ASN A 315 -25.01 -19.07 3.05
CA ASN A 315 -25.85 -19.37 4.22
C ASN A 315 -26.46 -20.78 4.11
N THR A 316 -27.04 -21.13 2.96
CA THR A 316 -27.61 -22.47 2.74
C THR A 316 -26.59 -23.58 2.98
N TYR A 317 -25.36 -23.42 2.49
CA TYR A 317 -24.31 -24.41 2.74
C TYR A 317 -23.79 -24.42 4.17
N THR A 318 -23.75 -23.25 4.84
CA THR A 318 -23.34 -23.15 6.24
C THR A 318 -24.33 -23.89 7.15
N ASP A 319 -25.64 -23.74 6.92
CA ASP A 319 -26.66 -24.45 7.68
C ASP A 319 -26.58 -25.97 7.45
N ARG A 320 -26.43 -26.42 6.19
CA ARG A 320 -26.22 -27.85 5.88
C ARG A 320 -24.99 -28.43 6.56
N ALA A 321 -23.91 -27.67 6.66
CA ALA A 321 -22.69 -28.10 7.33
C ALA A 321 -22.91 -28.27 8.84
N ARG A 322 -23.68 -27.36 9.48
CA ARG A 322 -24.03 -27.45 10.90
C ARG A 322 -24.96 -28.62 11.20
N SER A 323 -26.01 -28.83 10.39
CA SER A 323 -26.92 -29.97 10.56
C SER A 323 -26.22 -31.31 10.49
N ARG A 324 -25.12 -31.42 9.73
CA ARG A 324 -24.29 -32.63 9.66
C ARG A 324 -23.32 -32.82 10.84
N GLN A 325 -23.05 -31.77 11.61
CA GLN A 325 -22.14 -31.82 12.76
C GLN A 325 -22.90 -31.99 14.10
N GLY A 326 -24.16 -31.58 14.14
CA GLY A 326 -25.01 -31.66 15.34
C GLY A 326 -25.96 -32.86 15.40
N GLY A 327 -25.92 -33.75 14.40
CA GLY A 327 -26.63 -35.04 14.40
C GLY A 327 -25.62 -36.17 14.42
#